data_AF-A0A9D6JG15-F1
#
_entry.id   AF-A0A9D6JG15-F1
#
_cell.length_a   1.000
_cell.length_b   1.000
_cell.length_c   1.000
_cell.angle_alpha   90.00
_cell.angle_beta   90.00
_cell.angle_gamma   90.00
#
_symmetry.space_group_name_H-M   'P 1'
#
loop_
_entity.id
_entity.type
_entity.pdbx_description
1 polymer ?
#
loop_
_entity_poly.entity_id
_entity_poly.type
_entity_poly.pdbx_seq_one_letter_code
_entity_poly.pdbx_strand_id
1 'polypeptide(L)'
;MLRFLGDRQTTFVAESVEGDRAVVQTTLIGGKDEQLSVEYRLASKHQRWEMTDVVLEGVSLAMNYRAQFNKILRNSSYDTLVRRMKGKVE
;
A
#
# COMPACT_ATOMS: atom_id res chain seq x y z
N MET A 1 -4.63 4.62 -6.62
CA MET A 1 -3.23 4.54 -6.11
C MET A 1 -2.59 3.23 -6.55
N LEU A 2 -3.09 2.05 -6.15
CA LEU A 2 -2.54 0.76 -6.61
C LEU A 2 -2.70 0.50 -8.12
N ARG A 3 -3.77 1.02 -8.76
CA ARG A 3 -3.94 0.94 -10.22
C ARG A 3 -2.80 1.58 -11.03
N PHE A 4 -2.10 2.57 -10.46
CA PHE A 4 -0.98 3.25 -11.14
C PHE A 4 0.33 2.43 -11.11
N LEU A 5 0.38 1.32 -10.37
CA LEU A 5 1.54 0.44 -10.32
C LEU A 5 1.52 -0.64 -11.42
N GLY A 6 0.34 -0.94 -11.98
CA GLY A 6 0.16 -2.07 -12.91
C GLY A 6 0.74 -1.86 -14.31
N ASP A 7 0.81 -0.61 -14.78
CA ASP A 7 1.26 -0.27 -16.15
C ASP A 7 2.73 0.17 -16.20
N ARG A 8 3.43 0.18 -15.07
CA ARG A 8 4.83 0.63 -14.95
C ARG A 8 5.77 -0.57 -14.96
N GLN A 9 6.89 -0.44 -15.68
CA GLN A 9 7.94 -1.45 -15.63
C GLN A 9 8.43 -1.56 -14.18
N THR A 10 8.44 -2.78 -13.64
CA THR A 10 8.82 -3.04 -12.25
C THR A 10 10.10 -3.86 -12.24
N THR A 11 11.08 -3.39 -11.48
CA THR A 11 12.34 -4.11 -11.25
C THR A 11 12.37 -4.60 -9.80
N PHE A 12 12.56 -5.89 -9.61
CA PHE A 12 12.84 -6.46 -8.29
C PHE A 12 14.21 -5.98 -7.80
N VAL A 13 14.29 -5.55 -6.54
CA VAL A 13 15.53 -5.07 -5.92
C VAL A 13 16.05 -6.09 -4.91
N ALA A 14 15.23 -6.41 -3.90
CA ALA A 14 15.62 -7.31 -2.83
C ALA A 14 14.39 -7.87 -2.10
N GLU A 15 14.59 -8.94 -1.35
CA GLU A 15 13.63 -9.45 -0.38
C GLU A 15 14.31 -9.80 0.95
N SER A 16 13.57 -9.64 2.04
CA SER A 16 13.93 -10.17 3.35
C SER A 16 12.75 -10.92 3.95
N VAL A 17 13.03 -12.06 4.58
CA VAL A 17 12.02 -12.91 5.21
C VAL A 17 12.44 -13.19 6.65
N GLU A 18 11.56 -12.89 7.59
CA GLU A 18 11.75 -13.11 9.02
C GLU A 18 10.52 -13.82 9.59
N GLY A 19 10.60 -15.15 9.71
CA GLY A 19 9.50 -15.97 10.22
C GLY A 19 8.26 -15.89 9.34
N ASP A 20 7.18 -15.32 9.87
CA ASP A 20 5.90 -15.12 9.17
C ASP A 20 5.78 -13.73 8.52
N ARG A 21 6.87 -12.96 8.45
CA ARG A 21 6.91 -11.64 7.81
C ARG A 21 7.90 -11.61 6.68
N ALA A 22 7.61 -10.79 5.67
CA ALA A 22 8.54 -10.52 4.60
C ALA A 22 8.43 -9.06 4.13
N VAL A 23 9.53 -8.54 3.61
CA VAL A 23 9.57 -7.27 2.88
C VAL A 23 10.14 -7.54 1.49
N VAL A 24 9.41 -7.11 0.46
CA VAL A 24 9.87 -7.17 -0.93
C VAL A 24 10.03 -5.75 -1.43
N GLN A 25 11.22 -5.42 -1.91
CA GLN A 25 11.58 -4.10 -2.43
C GLN A 25 11.62 -4.14 -3.95
N THR A 26 10.99 -3.15 -4.57
CA THR A 26 10.96 -2.99 -6.03
C THR A 26 11.16 -1.53 -6.40
N THR A 27 11.60 -1.31 -7.63
CA THR A 27 11.63 0.00 -8.27
C THR A 27 10.65 0.01 -9.43
N LEU A 28 9.70 0.95 -9.40
CA LEU A 28 8.78 1.21 -10.51
C LEU A 28 9.35 2.31 -11.40
N ILE A 29 9.45 2.03 -12.69
CA ILE A 29 9.94 2.96 -13.71
C ILE A 29 8.73 3.55 -14.45
N GLY A 30 8.62 4.87 -14.46
CA GLY A 30 7.59 5.62 -15.20
C GLY A 30 8.09 6.28 -16.46
N GLY A 31 7.18 7.00 -17.14
CA GLY A 31 7.56 7.87 -18.24
C GLY A 31 8.49 9.00 -17.78
N LYS A 32 9.52 9.29 -18.59
CA LYS A 32 10.62 10.25 -18.29
C LYS A 32 11.54 9.87 -17.12
N ASP A 33 11.90 8.59 -16.98
CA ASP A 33 12.88 8.09 -15.99
C ASP A 33 12.52 8.32 -14.52
N GLU A 34 11.25 8.58 -14.22
CA GLU A 34 10.78 8.66 -12.83
C GLU A 34 10.86 7.26 -12.18
N GLN A 35 11.77 7.11 -11.22
CA GLN A 35 11.89 5.91 -10.40
C GLN A 35 11.14 6.11 -9.08
N LEU A 36 10.33 5.13 -8.71
CA LEU A 36 9.59 5.11 -7.46
C LEU A 36 9.97 3.85 -6.68
N SER A 37 10.51 4.02 -5.48
CA SER A 37 10.81 2.94 -4.56
C SER A 37 9.56 2.45 -3.86
N VAL A 38 9.32 1.15 -3.92
CA VAL A 38 8.16 0.49 -3.31
C VAL A 38 8.58 -0.67 -2.45
N GLU A 39 8.15 -0.67 -1.19
CA GLU A 39 8.27 -1.80 -0.29
C GLU A 39 6.91 -2.43 -0.04
N TYR A 40 6.80 -3.72 -0.33
CA TYR A 40 5.64 -4.54 0.00
C TYR A 40 5.91 -5.25 1.31
N ARG A 41 5.09 -5.01 2.33
CA ARG A 41 5.16 -5.73 3.61
C ARG A 41 4.16 -6.86 3.58
N LEU A 42 4.63 -8.08 3.79
CA LEU A 42 3.81 -9.28 3.74
C LEU A 42 3.77 -9.98 5.10
N ALA A 43 2.66 -10.66 5.36
CA ALA A 43 2.52 -11.60 6.44
C ALA A 43 2.05 -12.95 5.90
N SER A 44 2.58 -14.04 6.43
CA SER A 44 2.19 -15.41 6.08
C SER A 44 1.08 -15.87 7.01
N LYS A 45 -0.05 -16.30 6.44
CA LYS A 45 -1.14 -16.97 7.15
C LYS A 45 -1.45 -18.27 6.44
N HIS A 46 -1.39 -19.39 7.18
CA HIS A 46 -1.65 -20.72 6.61
C HIS A 46 -0.82 -21.01 5.36
N GLN A 47 0.49 -20.69 5.42
CA GLN A 47 1.44 -20.84 4.30
C GLN A 47 1.10 -20.01 3.06
N ARG A 48 0.27 -18.97 3.20
CA ARG A 48 -0.05 -18.02 2.14
C ARG A 48 0.43 -16.63 2.54
N TRP A 49 1.29 -16.06 1.70
CA TRP A 49 1.74 -14.68 1.85
C TRP A 49 0.64 -13.72 1.40
N GLU A 50 0.28 -12.81 2.28
CA GLU A 50 -0.67 -11.73 2.03
C GLU A 50 0.04 -10.40 2.24
N MET A 51 -0.13 -9.48 1.30
CA MET A 51 0.35 -8.11 1.46
C MET A 51 -0.46 -7.40 2.53
N THR A 52 0.21 -6.90 3.56
CA THR A 52 -0.40 -6.18 4.68
C THR A 52 -0.25 -4.68 4.56
N ASP A 53 0.78 -4.21 3.87
CA ASP A 53 1.02 -2.79 3.62
C ASP A 53 1.87 -2.58 2.37
N VAL A 54 1.78 -1.36 1.84
CA VAL A 54 2.64 -0.86 0.75
C VAL A 54 3.26 0.44 1.24
N VAL A 55 4.58 0.54 1.14
CA VAL A 55 5.35 1.72 1.50
C VAL A 55 5.88 2.33 0.22
N LEU A 56 5.48 3.57 -0.07
CA LEU A 56 5.96 4.33 -1.22
C LEU A 56 6.85 5.44 -0.70
N GLU A 57 8.12 5.49 -1.09
CA GLU A 57 9.07 6.53 -0.65
C GLU A 57 9.07 6.72 0.89
N GLY A 58 9.06 5.60 1.63
CA GLY A 58 9.00 5.59 3.11
C GLY A 58 7.62 5.88 3.73
N VAL A 59 6.59 6.17 2.92
CA VAL A 59 5.23 6.44 3.40
C VAL A 59 4.35 5.19 3.31
N SER A 60 3.96 4.67 4.48
CA SER A 60 2.97 3.58 4.59
C SER A 60 1.60 4.03 4.13
N LEU A 61 1.06 3.34 3.12
CA LEU A 61 -0.29 3.59 2.65
C LEU A 61 -1.32 3.24 3.72
N ALA A 62 -1.17 2.11 4.41
CA ALA A 62 -2.10 1.72 5.47
C ALA A 62 -2.15 2.78 6.59
N MET A 63 -1.01 3.29 7.04
CA MET A 63 -0.96 4.35 8.06
C MET A 63 -1.55 5.66 7.55
N ASN A 64 -1.27 6.05 6.30
CA ASN A 64 -1.84 7.25 5.69
C ASN A 64 -3.38 7.18 5.63
N TYR A 65 -3.95 6.07 5.14
CA TYR A 65 -5.40 5.89 5.11
C TYR A 65 -6.01 5.84 6.52
N ARG A 66 -5.36 5.18 7.48
CA ARG A 66 -5.79 5.18 8.89
C ARG A 66 -5.87 6.59 9.47
N ALA A 67 -4.87 7.44 9.19
CA ALA A 67 -4.90 8.84 9.63
C ALA A 67 -6.06 9.63 9.00
N GLN A 68 -6.36 9.41 7.72
CA GLN A 68 -7.51 10.01 7.04
C GLN A 68 -8.84 9.54 7.64
N PHE A 69 -8.99 8.25 7.92
CA PHE A 69 -10.20 7.71 8.55
C PHE A 69 -10.40 8.25 9.96
N ASN A 70 -9.34 8.33 10.77
CA ASN A 70 -9.40 8.93 12.10
C ASN A 70 -9.81 10.40 12.05
N LYS A 71 -9.36 11.16 11.04
CA LYS A 71 -9.80 12.55 10.83
C LYS A 71 -11.29 12.63 10.51
N ILE A 72 -11.82 11.71 9.70
CA ILE A 72 -13.26 11.65 9.40
C ILE A 72 -14.05 11.29 10.65
N LEU A 73 -13.66 10.24 11.37
CA LEU A 73 -14.37 9.77 12.57
C LEU A 73 -14.35 10.79 13.71
N ARG A 74 -13.34 11.65 13.79
CA ARG A 74 -13.33 12.79 14.75
C ARG A 74 -14.34 13.87 14.40
N ASN A 75 -14.63 14.07 13.12
CA ASN A 75 -15.44 15.18 12.63
C ASN A 75 -16.82 14.73 12.12
N SER A 76 -17.11 13.43 12.10
CA SER A 76 -18.27 12.83 11.43
C SER A 76 -18.52 11.40 11.94
N SER A 77 -19.67 10.82 11.58
CA SER A 77 -20.04 9.46 11.95
C SER A 77 -19.37 8.37 11.11
N TYR A 78 -19.43 7.13 11.60
CA TYR A 78 -19.02 5.93 10.86
C TYR A 78 -19.76 5.79 9.51
N ASP A 79 -21.06 6.07 9.45
CA ASP A 79 -21.82 6.03 8.19
C ASP A 79 -21.27 6.99 7.14
N THR A 80 -20.76 8.15 7.58
CA THR A 80 -20.10 9.11 6.70
C THR A 80 -18.79 8.56 6.15
N LEU A 81 -18.02 7.84 6.96
CA LEU A 81 -16.81 7.15 6.51
C LEU A 81 -17.15 6.08 5.47
N VAL A 82 -18.11 5.18 5.76
CA VAL A 82 -18.51 4.09 4.84
C VAL A 82 -19.01 4.65 3.51
N ARG A 83 -19.83 5.71 3.53
CA ARG A 83 -20.33 6.37 2.32
C ARG A 83 -19.19 6.94 1.46
N ARG A 84 -18.20 7.58 2.09
CA ARG A 84 -17.00 8.09 1.39
C ARG A 84 -16.13 6.98 0.80
N MET A 85 -16.04 5.83 1.48
CA MET A 85 -15.31 4.67 0.94
C MET A 85 -16.00 4.11 -0.31
N LYS A 86 -17.33 3.94 -0.27
CA LYS A 86 -18.11 3.45 -1.41
C LYS A 86 -17.95 4.35 -2.64
N GLY A 87 -18.08 5.66 -2.48
CA GLY A 87 -17.94 6.62 -3.59
C GLY A 87 -16.51 6.84 -4.11
N LYS A 88 -15.48 6.20 -3.52
CA LYS A 88 -14.09 6.21 -4.05
C LYS A 88 -13.74 4.93 -4.82
N VAL A 89 -14.57 3.89 -4.70
CA VAL A 89 -14.35 2.57 -5.33
C VAL A 89 -15.08 2.49 -6.68
N GLU A 90 -16.13 3.29 -6.86
CA GLU A 90 -16.77 3.61 -8.14
C GLU A 90 -15.97 4.68 -8.91
#